data_AF-A0A956PC80-F1
#
_entry.id   AF-A0A956PC80-F1
#
_cell.length_a   1.000
_cell.length_b   1.000
_cell.length_c   1.000
_cell.angle_alpha   90.00
_cell.angle_beta   90.00
_cell.angle_gamma   90.00
#
_symmetry.space_group_name_H-M   'P 1'
#
loop_
_entity.id
_entity.type
_entity.pdbx_description
1 polymer ?
#
loop_
_entity_poly.entity_id
_entity_poly.type
_entity_poly.pdbx_seq_one_letter_code
_entity_poly.pdbx_strand_id
1 'polypeptide(L)'
;RVQTLVRDAGPALRALPLAELPGLPVRALNAARKGQIGAVGDLDGWTDANLKMLPYFGEKTLEDLLAALRVAIDATEPELEPVG
;
A
#
# COMPACT_ATOMS: atom_id res chain seq x y z
N ARG A 1 -1.66 -7.64 7.65
CA ARG A 1 -1.85 -6.18 7.81
C ARG A 1 -2.12 -5.53 6.46
N VAL A 2 -1.32 -5.82 5.43
CA VAL A 2 -1.49 -5.24 4.09
C VAL A 2 -2.89 -5.52 3.52
N GLN A 3 -3.33 -6.78 3.49
CA GLN A 3 -4.65 -7.14 2.95
C GLN A 3 -5.80 -6.42 3.65
N THR A 4 -5.71 -6.26 4.97
CA THR A 4 -6.72 -5.53 5.75
C THR A 4 -6.81 -4.08 5.28
N LEU A 5 -5.68 -3.35 5.24
CA LEU A 5 -5.66 -1.96 4.78
C LEU A 5 -6.19 -1.81 3.35
N VAL A 6 -5.86 -2.74 2.46
CA VAL A 6 -6.29 -2.70 1.04
C VAL A 6 -7.80 -3.00 0.90
N ARG A 7 -8.36 -3.83 1.78
CA ARG A 7 -9.80 -4.14 1.79
C ARG A 7 -10.62 -3.00 2.37
N ASP A 8 -10.07 -2.31 3.36
CA ASP A 8 -10.68 -1.14 3.99
C ASP A 8 -10.56 0.10 3.08
N ALA A 9 -9.57 0.12 2.18
CA ALA A 9 -9.40 1.17 1.19
C ALA A 9 -10.57 1.24 0.19
N GLY A 10 -11.03 2.47 -0.07
CA GLY A 10 -12.03 2.75 -1.10
C GLY A 10 -11.59 2.40 -2.53
N PRO A 11 -12.53 2.30 -3.48
CA PRO A 11 -12.25 1.88 -4.86
C PRO A 11 -11.25 2.78 -5.59
N ALA A 12 -11.26 4.08 -5.31
CA ALA A 12 -10.31 5.03 -5.89
C ALA A 12 -8.87 4.71 -5.47
N LEU A 13 -8.64 4.47 -4.17
CA LEU A 13 -7.31 4.12 -3.67
C LEU A 13 -6.88 2.73 -4.17
N ARG A 14 -7.79 1.75 -4.26
CA ARG A 14 -7.47 0.42 -4.80
C ARG A 14 -7.06 0.47 -6.28
N ALA A 15 -7.59 1.41 -7.06
CA ALA A 15 -7.19 1.62 -8.46
C ALA A 15 -5.87 2.38 -8.62
N LEU A 16 -5.35 2.99 -7.54
CA LEU A 16 -4.14 3.80 -7.59
C LEU A 16 -2.90 2.92 -7.91
N PRO A 17 -2.06 3.30 -8.89
CA PRO A 17 -0.77 2.65 -9.10
C PRO A 17 0.11 2.75 -7.85
N LEU A 18 0.85 1.69 -7.49
CA LEU A 18 1.78 1.75 -6.36
C LEU A 18 2.83 2.86 -6.51
N ALA A 19 3.21 3.17 -7.75
CA ALA A 19 4.13 4.25 -8.07
C ALA A 19 3.62 5.64 -7.68
N GLU A 20 2.31 5.79 -7.50
CA GLU A 20 1.65 7.03 -7.10
C GLU A 20 1.35 7.08 -5.59
N LEU A 21 1.67 6.02 -4.84
CA LEU A 21 1.53 6.05 -3.38
C LEU A 21 2.51 7.08 -2.77
N PRO A 22 2.00 8.06 -2.02
CA PRO A 22 2.85 9.07 -1.39
C PRO A 22 3.82 8.43 -0.40
N GLY A 23 5.10 8.79 -0.51
CA GLY A 23 6.14 8.34 0.41
C GLY A 23 6.64 6.90 0.22
N LEU A 24 6.14 6.16 -0.78
CA LEU A 24 6.62 4.80 -1.05
C LEU A 24 8.02 4.86 -1.70
N PRO A 25 9.06 4.27 -1.10
CA PRO A 25 10.41 4.39 -1.63
C PRO A 25 10.63 3.52 -2.87
N VAL A 26 11.54 3.94 -3.75
CA VAL A 26 11.88 3.23 -5.00
C VAL A 26 12.25 1.76 -4.78
N ARG A 27 12.89 1.42 -3.66
CA ARG A 27 13.20 0.02 -3.29
C ARG A 27 11.94 -0.84 -3.14
N ALA A 28 10.87 -0.29 -2.54
CA ALA A 28 9.60 -0.98 -2.36
C ALA A 28 8.89 -1.15 -3.69
N LEU A 29 8.92 -0.12 -4.54
CA LEU A 29 8.40 -0.20 -5.92
C LEU A 29 9.11 -1.28 -6.74
N ASN A 30 10.44 -1.34 -6.65
CA ASN A 30 11.21 -2.34 -7.38
C ASN A 30 10.95 -3.76 -6.89
N ALA A 31 10.81 -3.96 -5.58
CA ALA A 31 10.46 -5.25 -5.01
C ALA A 31 9.01 -5.66 -5.38
N ALA A 32 8.06 -4.74 -5.31
CA ALA A 32 6.67 -4.95 -5.74
C ALA A 32 6.56 -5.33 -7.22
N ARG A 33 7.33 -4.68 -8.11
CA ARG A 33 7.41 -5.02 -9.54
C ARG A 33 7.88 -6.45 -9.79
N LYS A 34 8.76 -7.01 -8.94
CA LYS A 34 9.18 -8.42 -9.06
C LYS A 34 8.05 -9.39 -8.71
N GLY A 35 7.12 -8.98 -7.84
CA GLY A 35 5.88 -9.69 -7.55
C GLY A 35 4.73 -9.37 -8.51
N GLN A 36 4.99 -8.63 -9.60
CA GLN A 36 3.96 -8.16 -10.55
C GLN A 36 2.83 -7.36 -9.88
N ILE A 37 3.16 -6.64 -8.80
CA ILE A 37 2.21 -5.80 -8.06
C ILE A 37 2.31 -4.38 -8.63
N GLY A 38 1.26 -3.95 -9.36
CA GLY A 38 1.25 -2.67 -10.10
C GLY A 38 0.37 -1.61 -9.45
N ALA A 39 -0.74 -2.02 -8.83
CA ALA A 39 -1.71 -1.16 -8.16
C ALA A 39 -1.92 -1.58 -6.71
N VAL A 40 -2.51 -0.68 -5.91
CA VAL A 40 -2.86 -0.97 -4.51
C VAL A 40 -3.79 -2.18 -4.41
N GLY A 41 -4.77 -2.30 -5.31
CA GLY A 41 -5.73 -3.41 -5.32
C GLY A 41 -5.09 -4.78 -5.53
N ASP A 42 -3.95 -4.85 -6.22
CA ASP A 42 -3.23 -6.12 -6.43
C ASP A 42 -2.74 -6.71 -5.10
N LEU A 43 -2.48 -5.87 -4.10
CA LEU A 43 -2.04 -6.28 -2.76
C LEU A 43 -3.09 -7.06 -1.97
N ASP A 44 -4.36 -7.07 -2.38
CA ASP A 44 -5.42 -7.88 -1.72
C ASP A 44 -5.08 -9.39 -1.77
N GLY A 45 -4.37 -9.82 -2.82
CA GLY A 45 -3.85 -11.19 -2.95
C GLY A 45 -2.62 -11.51 -2.10
N TRP A 46 -2.03 -10.53 -1.40
CA TRP A 46 -0.72 -10.66 -0.78
C TRP A 46 -0.77 -10.51 0.74
N THR A 47 -0.39 -11.57 1.46
CA THR A 47 -0.13 -11.49 2.90
C THR A 47 1.23 -10.81 3.18
N ASP A 48 1.38 -10.25 4.38
CA ASP A 48 2.67 -9.74 4.86
C ASP A 48 3.80 -10.78 4.71
N ALA A 49 3.50 -12.06 4.95
CA ALA A 49 4.47 -13.15 4.82
C ALA A 49 4.85 -13.41 3.35
N ASN A 50 3.87 -13.43 2.44
CA ASN A 50 4.12 -13.63 1.02
C ASN A 50 4.94 -12.50 0.42
N LEU A 51 4.68 -11.26 0.82
CA LEU A 51 5.50 -10.12 0.43
C LEU A 51 6.94 -10.28 0.90
N LYS A 52 7.17 -10.73 2.14
CA LYS A 52 8.53 -10.97 2.66
C LYS A 52 9.30 -12.08 1.96
N MET A 53 8.62 -12.95 1.22
CA MET A 53 9.26 -13.96 0.37
C MET A 53 9.72 -13.40 -0.98
N LEU A 54 9.28 -12.21 -1.37
CA LEU A 54 9.73 -11.57 -2.60
C LEU A 54 11.21 -11.16 -2.49
N PRO A 55 11.98 -11.29 -3.58
CA PRO A 55 13.35 -10.78 -3.61
C PRO A 55 13.42 -9.31 -3.19
N TYR A 56 14.30 -9.00 -2.23
CA TYR A 56 14.56 -7.64 -1.72
C TYR A 56 13.39 -6.98 -0.97
N PHE A 57 12.35 -7.74 -0.62
CA PHE A 57 11.21 -7.25 0.14
C PHE A 57 11.34 -7.63 1.62
N GLY A 58 12.24 -6.96 2.35
CA GLY A 58 12.45 -7.21 3.78
C GLY A 58 11.42 -6.52 4.69
N GLU A 59 11.61 -6.65 6.01
CA GLU A 59 10.76 -5.99 7.02
C GLU A 59 10.61 -4.49 6.76
N LYS A 60 11.73 -3.80 6.49
CA LYS A 60 11.72 -2.36 6.27
C LYS A 60 10.89 -1.99 5.04
N THR A 61 10.98 -2.77 3.97
CA THR A 61 10.18 -2.57 2.75
C THR A 61 8.69 -2.75 3.02
N LEU A 62 8.32 -3.75 3.84
CA LEU A 62 6.94 -3.94 4.28
C LEU A 62 6.43 -2.77 5.12
N GLU A 63 7.20 -2.30 6.09
CA GLU A 63 6.82 -1.18 6.94
C GLU A 63 6.69 0.12 6.13
N ASP A 64 7.58 0.36 5.15
CA ASP A 64 7.46 1.50 4.23
C ASP A 64 6.16 1.42 3.39
N LEU A 65 5.79 0.22 2.92
CA LEU A 65 4.53 0.02 2.20
C LEU A 65 3.31 0.28 3.09
N LEU A 66 3.31 -0.26 4.31
CA LEU A 66 2.22 -0.06 5.26
C LEU A 66 2.05 1.42 5.63
N ALA A 67 3.16 2.14 5.82
CA ALA A 67 3.13 3.58 6.10
C ALA A 67 2.55 4.37 4.91
N ALA A 68 3.00 4.09 3.69
CA ALA A 68 2.48 4.75 2.49
C ALA A 68 0.98 4.50 2.27
N LEU A 69 0.52 3.26 2.51
CA LEU A 69 -0.90 2.92 2.43
C LEU A 69 -1.74 3.69 3.44
N ARG A 70 -1.29 3.78 4.70
CA ARG A 70 -2.01 4.54 5.74
C ARG A 70 -2.14 6.01 5.39
N VAL A 71 -1.04 6.64 4.97
CA VAL A 71 -1.06 8.05 4.52
C VAL A 71 -2.05 8.25 3.37
N ALA A 72 -2.11 7.31 2.43
CA ALA A 72 -3.04 7.41 1.30
C ALA A 72 -4.51 7.20 1.71
N ILE A 73 -4.78 6.33 2.68
CA ILE A 73 -6.11 6.14 3.27
C ILE A 73 -6.54 7.42 3.99
N ASP A 74 -5.70 7.94 4.88
CA ASP A 74 -5.96 9.17 5.64
C ASP A 74 -6.18 10.37 4.70
N ALA A 75 -5.49 10.42 3.55
CA ALA A 75 -5.69 11.47 2.55
C ALA A 75 -6.98 11.33 1.71
N THR A 76 -7.57 10.14 1.64
CA THR A 76 -8.82 9.88 0.90
C THR A 76 -10.07 9.93 1.77
N GLU A 77 -9.90 9.89 3.09
CA GLU A 77 -10.92 10.21 4.08
C GLU A 77 -10.67 11.62 4.62
N PRO A 78 -11.09 12.70 3.92
CA PRO A 78 -11.02 14.03 4.52
C PRO A 78 -11.85 14.01 5.80
N GLU A 79 -11.18 14.27 6.92
CA GLU A 79 -11.79 14.55 8.23
C GLU A 79 -13.05 15.39 8.01
N LEU A 80 -14.22 14.81 8.31
CA LEU A 80 -15.43 15.59 8.46
C LEU A 80 -15.19 16.49 9.66
N GLU A 81 -14.68 17.71 9.43
CA GLU A 81 -14.65 18.71 10.50
C GLU A 81 -16.07 18.83 11.06
N PRO A 82 -16.26 18.68 12.38
CA PRO A 82 -17.58 18.84 12.96
C PRO A 82 -17.99 20.30 12.74
N VAL A 83 -19.04 20.49 11.94
CA VAL A 83 -19.73 21.78 11.82
C VAL A 83 -20.37 22.04 13.18
N GLY A 84 -19.66 22.79 14.03
CA GLY A 84 -20.11 23.28 15.32
C GLY A 84 -20.34 24.78 15.30
#